data_AF-R9JMD4-F1
#
_entry.id   AF-R9JMD4-F1
#
_cell.length_a   1.000
_cell.length_b   1.000
_cell.length_c   1.000
_cell.angle_alpha   90.00
_cell.angle_beta   90.00
_cell.angle_gamma   90.00
#
_symmetry.space_group_name_H-M   'P 1'
#
loop_
_entity.id
_entity.type
_entity.pdbx_description
1 polymer ?
#
loop_
_entity_poly.entity_id
_entity_poly.type
_entity_poly.pdbx_seq_one_letter_code
_entity_poly.pdbx_strand_id
1 'polypeptide(L)'
;MFILTDGKNYIMENPVQQGVYISTSSPVMAKEFSFKQARTVLNNRSKKMKWIGSYYMVDKETGQISENSSSYKGNGGVYIGVNDIKFDDSIITRIYNEAKSITGLAGWSMAQIKTYKEQLSIGLSKYDSAVSDIEHALQKYKEDNNGKNPQAHKAAKIGYLLGEIRDKHENIKQCIDYIQVFENAITYNYTIEKIKLELVKAKHTEYQGRTEYYQIALNILDCGGKQNAVQKM
;
A
#
# COMPACT_ATOMS: atom_id res chain seq x y z
N MET A 1 19.14 -6.07 29.40
CA MET A 1 19.65 -6.52 28.08
C MET A 1 21.17 -6.62 28.15
N PHE A 2 21.79 -7.44 27.32
CA PHE A 2 23.23 -7.73 27.37
C PHE A 2 23.91 -7.44 26.05
N ILE A 3 25.18 -7.06 26.11
CA ILE A 3 26.08 -6.94 24.96
C ILE A 3 27.22 -7.96 25.10
N LEU A 4 27.80 -8.34 23.95
CA LEU A 4 28.94 -9.27 23.90
C LEU A 4 30.18 -8.50 23.44
N THR A 5 31.26 -8.56 24.21
CA THR A 5 32.50 -7.82 23.96
C THR A 5 33.75 -8.61 24.36
N ASP A 6 34.89 -8.33 23.74
CA ASP A 6 36.22 -8.77 24.18
C ASP A 6 37.00 -7.67 24.94
N GLY A 7 36.34 -6.53 25.24
CA GLY A 7 36.93 -5.33 25.83
C GLY A 7 37.44 -4.29 24.83
N LYS A 8 37.54 -4.63 23.54
CA LYS A 8 37.91 -3.69 22.46
C LYS A 8 36.85 -3.61 21.36
N ASN A 9 36.22 -4.73 21.08
CA ASN A 9 35.24 -4.91 20.03
C ASN A 9 33.93 -5.44 20.62
N TYR A 10 32.86 -5.27 19.87
CA TYR A 10 31.49 -5.67 20.18
C TYR A 10 30.93 -6.49 19.04
N ILE A 11 29.96 -7.34 19.36
CA ILE A 11 29.18 -8.04 18.34
C ILE A 11 28.06 -7.11 17.86
N MET A 12 27.94 -6.95 16.54
CA MET A 12 26.77 -6.32 15.89
C MET A 12 26.09 -7.28 14.92
N GLU A 13 24.80 -7.05 14.66
CA GLU A 13 24.09 -7.72 13.57
C GLU A 13 24.57 -7.16 12.23
N ASN A 14 24.75 -8.03 11.24
CA ASN A 14 25.04 -7.59 9.88
C ASN A 14 23.84 -6.79 9.34
N PRO A 15 24.03 -5.52 8.92
CA PRO A 15 22.93 -4.68 8.43
C PRO A 15 22.26 -5.22 7.16
N VAL A 16 22.97 -6.05 6.40
CA VAL A 16 22.51 -6.61 5.12
C VAL A 16 21.90 -7.99 5.30
N GLN A 17 22.28 -8.74 6.33
CA GLN A 17 21.85 -10.13 6.53
C GLN A 17 21.48 -10.41 7.98
N GLN A 18 20.18 -10.55 8.23
CA GLN A 18 19.65 -10.91 9.54
C GLN A 18 20.18 -12.29 10.00
N GLY A 19 20.52 -12.40 11.29
CA GLY A 19 21.05 -13.62 11.90
C GLY A 19 22.55 -13.84 11.70
N VAL A 20 23.25 -12.95 10.98
CA VAL A 20 24.71 -12.99 10.84
C VAL A 20 25.35 -11.92 11.71
N TYR A 21 26.42 -12.29 12.41
CA TYR A 21 27.14 -11.41 13.33
C TYR A 21 28.49 -11.00 12.78
N ILE A 22 28.84 -9.73 12.99
CA ILE A 22 30.14 -9.14 12.63
C ILE A 22 30.70 -8.37 13.84
N SER A 23 32.00 -8.07 13.80
CA SER A 23 32.70 -7.29 14.83
C SER A 23 32.60 -5.80 14.54
N THR A 24 32.45 -4.98 15.58
CA THR A 24 32.53 -3.51 15.52
C THR A 24 33.29 -2.97 16.72
N SER A 25 34.02 -1.87 16.54
CA SER A 25 34.65 -1.14 17.67
C SER A 25 33.69 -0.15 18.34
N SER A 26 32.51 0.11 17.75
CA SER A 26 31.54 1.06 18.27
C SER A 26 30.54 0.38 19.22
N PRO A 27 30.50 0.76 20.51
CA PRO A 27 29.54 0.21 21.47
C PRO A 27 28.09 0.57 21.11
N VAL A 28 27.87 1.69 20.44
CA VAL A 28 26.52 2.16 20.04
C VAL A 28 25.92 1.24 18.96
N MET A 29 26.77 0.58 18.16
CA MET A 29 26.32 -0.37 17.14
C MET A 29 26.24 -1.81 17.66
N ALA A 30 26.55 -2.04 18.94
CA ALA A 30 26.49 -3.38 19.52
C ALA A 30 25.06 -3.93 19.52
N LYS A 31 24.90 -5.19 19.11
CA LYS A 31 23.63 -5.89 19.21
C LYS A 31 23.31 -6.14 20.67
N GLU A 32 22.05 -5.86 21.02
CA GLU A 32 21.48 -6.21 22.31
C GLU A 32 20.91 -7.62 22.27
N PHE A 33 21.23 -8.39 23.29
CA PHE A 33 20.81 -9.76 23.46
C PHE A 33 20.04 -9.92 24.77
N SER A 34 19.03 -10.78 24.75
CA SER A 34 18.57 -11.40 26.00
C SER A 34 19.67 -12.28 26.59
N PHE A 35 19.61 -12.53 27.89
CA PHE A 35 20.57 -13.40 28.58
C PHE A 35 20.72 -14.77 27.88
N LYS A 36 19.60 -15.37 27.48
CA LYS A 36 19.57 -16.64 26.75
C LYS A 36 20.26 -16.53 25.39
N GLN A 37 19.95 -15.51 24.60
CA GLN A 37 20.56 -15.31 23.27
C GLN A 37 22.06 -15.10 23.37
N ALA A 38 22.53 -14.27 24.31
CA ALA A 38 23.94 -14.02 24.54
C ALA A 38 24.69 -15.32 24.89
N ARG A 39 24.14 -16.15 25.79
CA ARG A 39 24.70 -17.48 26.12
C ARG A 39 24.71 -18.42 24.91
N THR A 40 23.67 -18.43 24.08
CA THR A 40 23.64 -19.24 22.86
C THR A 40 24.74 -18.84 21.89
N VAL A 41 24.99 -17.54 21.73
CA VAL A 41 26.07 -17.02 20.87
C VAL A 41 27.43 -17.45 21.42
N LEU A 42 27.72 -17.19 22.70
CA LEU A 42 29.01 -17.53 23.32
C LEU A 42 29.31 -19.05 23.34
N ASN A 43 28.28 -19.88 23.45
CA ASN A 43 28.42 -21.34 23.43
C ASN A 43 28.47 -21.95 22.03
N ASN A 44 28.35 -21.15 20.97
CA ASN A 44 28.35 -21.63 19.59
C ASN A 44 29.73 -22.16 19.19
N ARG A 45 29.81 -23.46 18.85
CA ARG A 45 31.06 -24.14 18.45
C ARG A 45 31.27 -24.22 16.93
N SER A 46 30.40 -23.61 16.14
CA SER A 46 30.52 -23.63 14.68
C SER A 46 31.79 -22.92 14.22
N LYS A 47 32.40 -23.40 13.12
CA LYS A 47 33.63 -22.79 12.55
C LYS A 47 33.43 -21.30 12.22
N LYS A 48 32.22 -20.91 11.80
CA LYS A 48 31.85 -19.53 11.44
C LYS A 48 31.87 -18.58 12.65
N MET A 49 31.66 -19.10 13.86
CA MET A 49 31.63 -18.33 15.11
C MET A 49 32.89 -18.54 15.96
N LYS A 50 34.00 -19.06 15.40
CA LYS A 50 35.23 -19.24 16.19
C LYS A 50 35.84 -17.92 16.69
N TRP A 51 35.61 -16.82 15.98
CA TRP A 51 36.18 -15.51 16.28
C TRP A 51 35.62 -14.87 17.56
N ILE A 52 34.43 -15.31 18.03
CA ILE A 52 33.81 -14.82 19.27
C ILE A 52 34.27 -15.58 20.51
N GLY A 53 35.23 -16.50 20.40
CA GLY A 53 35.65 -17.37 21.50
C GLY A 53 36.22 -16.64 22.73
N SER A 54 36.72 -15.41 22.56
CA SER A 54 37.24 -14.56 23.64
C SER A 54 36.22 -13.56 24.18
N TYR A 55 35.00 -13.52 23.62
CA TYR A 55 33.99 -12.55 24.02
C TYR A 55 33.32 -12.99 25.32
N TYR A 56 32.90 -12.02 26.10
CA TYR A 56 32.14 -12.19 27.33
C TYR A 56 30.90 -11.30 27.33
N MET A 57 29.97 -11.62 28.23
CA MET A 57 28.68 -10.96 28.32
C MET A 57 28.70 -9.87 29.39
N VAL A 58 28.23 -8.68 29.02
CA VAL A 58 28.15 -7.51 29.88
C VAL A 58 26.71 -7.03 29.91
N ASP A 59 26.21 -6.72 31.10
CA ASP A 59 24.91 -6.07 31.27
C ASP A 59 24.99 -4.63 30.75
N LYS A 60 24.08 -4.26 29.84
CA LYS A 60 24.15 -2.97 29.13
C LYS A 60 23.91 -1.78 30.07
N GLU A 61 23.08 -1.94 31.10
CA GLU A 61 22.69 -0.82 31.97
C GLU A 61 23.70 -0.61 33.10
N THR A 62 24.19 -1.70 33.68
CA THR A 62 25.11 -1.65 34.82
C THR A 62 26.58 -1.71 34.42
N GLY A 63 26.90 -2.14 33.19
CA GLY A 63 28.27 -2.35 32.73
C GLY A 63 28.99 -3.52 33.41
N GLN A 64 28.28 -4.31 34.23
CA GLN A 64 28.86 -5.41 34.96
C GLN A 64 29.00 -6.65 34.07
N ILE A 65 30.13 -7.34 34.22
CA ILE A 65 30.35 -8.64 33.60
C ILE A 65 29.42 -9.65 34.28
N SER A 66 28.63 -10.38 33.50
CA SER A 66 27.74 -11.39 34.05
C SER A 66 28.54 -12.53 34.70
N GLU A 67 28.30 -12.79 35.99
CA GLU A 67 29.01 -13.78 36.81
C GLU A 67 28.71 -15.25 36.44
N ASN A 68 27.69 -15.50 35.61
CA ASN A 68 27.32 -16.86 35.24
C ASN A 68 28.42 -17.56 34.43
N SER A 69 28.87 -18.72 34.93
CA SER A 69 29.94 -19.50 34.33
C SER A 69 29.62 -19.83 32.87
N SER A 70 30.58 -19.53 31.98
CA SER A 70 30.53 -19.84 30.56
C SER A 70 30.41 -21.35 30.26
N SER A 71 30.53 -22.21 31.28
CA SER A 71 30.44 -23.66 31.21
C SER A 71 29.05 -24.24 31.52
N TYR A 72 28.14 -23.46 32.13
CA TYR A 72 26.78 -23.95 32.43
C TYR A 72 25.99 -24.12 31.13
N LYS A 73 25.44 -25.32 30.89
CA LYS A 73 24.63 -25.64 29.68
C LYS A 73 23.12 -25.66 29.92
N GLY A 74 22.67 -25.51 31.16
CA GLY A 74 21.24 -25.56 31.50
C GLY A 74 20.49 -24.26 31.18
N ASN A 75 19.17 -24.38 30.98
CA ASN A 75 18.24 -23.27 30.77
C ASN A 75 17.63 -22.73 32.08
N GLY A 76 18.07 -23.22 33.25
CA GLY A 76 17.57 -22.72 34.53
C GLY A 76 17.86 -21.22 34.69
N GLY A 77 16.85 -20.45 35.14
CA GLY A 77 17.02 -19.04 35.52
C GLY A 77 17.18 -18.03 34.38
N VAL A 78 16.97 -18.42 33.11
CA VAL A 78 17.22 -17.53 31.95
C VAL A 78 16.21 -16.39 31.79
N TYR A 79 15.08 -16.42 32.51
CA TYR A 79 14.04 -15.38 32.51
C TYR A 79 13.63 -15.01 33.94
N ILE A 80 14.60 -14.94 34.86
CA ILE A 80 14.37 -14.60 36.27
C ILE A 80 15.17 -13.34 36.62
N GLY A 81 14.52 -12.37 37.27
CA GLY A 81 15.17 -11.14 37.76
C GLY A 81 15.80 -10.34 36.63
N VAL A 82 17.08 -10.01 36.76
CA VAL A 82 17.86 -9.24 35.75
C VAL A 82 17.99 -9.93 34.39
N ASN A 83 17.74 -11.25 34.33
CA ASN A 83 17.77 -12.01 33.08
C ASN A 83 16.43 -11.98 32.33
N ASP A 84 15.36 -11.53 32.98
CA ASP A 84 14.02 -11.48 32.38
C ASP A 84 13.97 -10.50 31.20
N ILE A 85 13.07 -10.78 30.26
CA ILE A 85 12.81 -9.91 29.11
C ILE A 85 11.42 -9.33 29.22
N LYS A 86 11.32 -8.00 29.11
CA LYS A 86 10.02 -7.34 29.02
C LYS A 86 9.49 -7.55 27.61
N PHE A 87 8.59 -8.52 27.45
CA PHE A 87 7.91 -8.76 26.19
C PHE A 87 6.72 -7.80 26.04
N ASP A 88 6.56 -7.20 24.86
CA ASP A 88 5.39 -6.39 24.53
C ASP A 88 4.28 -7.30 24.01
N ASP A 89 3.41 -7.74 24.91
CA ASP A 89 2.24 -8.57 24.57
C ASP A 89 1.30 -7.91 23.55
N SER A 90 1.36 -6.59 23.35
CA SER A 90 0.52 -5.92 22.36
C SER A 90 0.78 -6.41 20.92
N ILE A 91 1.98 -6.96 20.65
CA ILE A 91 2.32 -7.57 19.35
C ILE A 91 1.39 -8.75 19.04
N ILE A 92 1.02 -9.54 20.06
CA ILE A 92 0.10 -10.68 19.91
C ILE A 92 -1.26 -10.18 19.42
N THR A 93 -1.81 -9.17 20.09
CA THR A 93 -3.10 -8.57 19.72
C THR A 93 -3.05 -7.95 18.32
N ARG A 94 -1.96 -7.27 17.96
CA ARG A 94 -1.78 -6.69 16.61
C ARG A 94 -1.83 -7.77 15.52
N ILE A 95 -1.14 -8.89 15.73
CA ILE A 95 -1.14 -10.00 14.76
C ILE A 95 -2.54 -10.62 14.63
N TYR A 96 -3.25 -10.85 15.74
CA TYR A 96 -4.62 -11.37 15.69
C TYR A 96 -5.57 -10.43 14.95
N ASN A 97 -5.45 -9.12 15.17
CA ASN A 97 -6.28 -8.12 14.48
C ASN A 97 -6.00 -8.07 12.98
N GLU A 98 -4.73 -8.16 12.57
CA GLU A 98 -4.36 -8.22 11.15
C GLU A 98 -4.89 -9.50 10.50
N ALA A 99 -4.70 -10.66 11.14
CA ALA A 99 -5.23 -11.92 10.64
C ALA A 99 -6.74 -11.86 10.45
N LYS A 100 -7.48 -11.35 11.45
CA LYS A 100 -8.93 -11.15 11.36
C LYS A 100 -9.31 -10.23 10.20
N SER A 101 -8.56 -9.14 10.01
CA SER A 101 -8.79 -8.19 8.92
C SER A 101 -8.63 -8.86 7.56
N ILE A 102 -7.53 -9.60 7.35
CA ILE A 102 -7.27 -10.32 6.10
C ILE A 102 -8.31 -11.42 5.84
N THR A 103 -8.61 -12.25 6.84
CA THR A 103 -9.61 -13.32 6.68
C THR A 103 -11.03 -12.80 6.51
N GLY A 104 -11.30 -11.58 7.01
CA GLY A 104 -12.58 -10.90 6.86
C GLY A 104 -12.72 -10.14 5.52
N LEU A 105 -11.67 -10.03 4.72
CA LEU A 105 -11.77 -9.43 3.38
C LEU A 105 -12.66 -10.28 2.49
N ALA A 106 -13.81 -9.73 2.08
CA ALA A 106 -14.62 -10.32 1.03
C ALA A 106 -13.91 -10.13 -0.31
N GLY A 107 -13.38 -11.21 -0.88
CA GLY A 107 -12.85 -11.23 -2.25
C GLY A 107 -13.85 -11.83 -3.23
N TRP A 108 -14.11 -11.15 -4.34
CA TRP A 108 -14.93 -11.74 -5.41
C TRP A 108 -14.16 -12.82 -6.15
N SER A 109 -14.86 -13.93 -6.44
CA SER A 109 -14.33 -14.98 -7.32
C SER A 109 -14.19 -14.49 -8.76
N MET A 110 -13.34 -15.15 -9.54
CA MET A 110 -13.21 -14.90 -10.98
C MET A 110 -14.56 -15.00 -11.72
N ALA A 111 -15.46 -15.89 -11.28
CA ALA A 111 -16.79 -16.02 -11.87
C ALA A 111 -17.64 -14.76 -11.62
N GLN A 112 -17.68 -14.28 -10.37
CA GLN A 112 -18.39 -13.04 -10.03
C GLN A 112 -17.81 -11.84 -10.78
N ILE A 113 -16.48 -11.72 -10.85
CA ILE A 113 -15.81 -10.63 -11.55
C ILE A 113 -16.19 -10.62 -13.03
N LYS A 114 -16.17 -11.77 -13.70
CA LYS A 114 -16.61 -11.90 -15.11
C LYS A 114 -18.07 -11.52 -15.30
N THR A 115 -18.96 -11.97 -14.42
CA THR A 115 -20.39 -11.61 -14.47
C THR A 115 -20.59 -10.09 -14.32
N TYR A 116 -19.88 -9.46 -13.38
CA TYR A 116 -19.96 -8.01 -13.22
C TYR A 116 -19.39 -7.26 -14.43
N LYS A 117 -18.28 -7.75 -15.00
CA LYS A 117 -17.70 -7.17 -16.23
C LYS A 117 -18.69 -7.18 -17.39
N GLU A 118 -19.41 -8.28 -17.57
CA GLU A 118 -20.44 -8.41 -18.61
C GLU A 118 -21.61 -7.45 -18.37
N GLN A 119 -22.13 -7.39 -17.14
CA GLN A 119 -23.19 -6.44 -16.78
C GLN A 119 -22.77 -4.98 -16.98
N LEU A 120 -21.54 -4.63 -16.60
CA LEU A 120 -20.98 -3.29 -16.84
C LEU A 120 -20.81 -3.01 -18.34
N SER A 121 -20.41 -4.00 -19.14
CA SER A 121 -20.27 -3.84 -20.60
C SER A 121 -21.61 -3.58 -21.27
N ILE A 122 -22.66 -4.30 -20.85
CA ILE A 122 -24.04 -4.05 -21.30
C ILE A 122 -24.50 -2.64 -20.88
N GLY A 123 -24.26 -2.27 -19.61
CA GLY A 123 -24.58 -0.95 -19.09
C GLY A 123 -23.86 0.17 -19.85
N LEU A 124 -22.57 -0.02 -20.15
CA LEU A 124 -21.75 0.94 -20.89
C LEU A 124 -22.32 1.14 -22.30
N SER A 125 -22.60 0.05 -23.02
CA SER A 125 -23.19 0.10 -24.35
C SER A 125 -24.52 0.85 -24.37
N LYS A 126 -25.38 0.65 -23.36
CA LYS A 126 -26.63 1.40 -23.23
C LYS A 126 -26.39 2.90 -23.13
N TYR A 127 -25.42 3.33 -22.31
CA TYR A 127 -25.16 4.77 -22.13
C TYR A 127 -24.41 5.38 -23.31
N ASP A 128 -23.57 4.63 -24.02
CA ASP A 128 -23.00 5.04 -25.31
C ASP A 128 -24.11 5.33 -26.33
N SER A 129 -25.07 4.42 -26.46
CA SER A 129 -26.26 4.63 -27.31
C SER A 129 -27.06 5.86 -26.85
N ALA A 130 -27.27 6.04 -25.55
CA ALA A 130 -28.02 7.19 -25.03
C ALA A 130 -27.35 8.54 -25.34
N VAL A 131 -26.01 8.63 -25.27
CA VAL A 131 -25.27 9.83 -25.69
C VAL A 131 -25.50 10.09 -27.19
N SER A 132 -25.32 9.06 -28.01
CA SER A 132 -25.51 9.14 -29.46
C SER A 132 -26.94 9.57 -29.84
N ASP A 133 -27.95 8.96 -29.21
CA ASP A 133 -29.36 9.26 -29.46
C ASP A 133 -29.70 10.74 -29.16
N ILE A 134 -29.15 11.29 -28.08
CA ILE A 134 -29.34 12.71 -27.74
C ILE A 134 -28.68 13.62 -28.77
N GLU A 135 -27.45 13.31 -29.18
CA GLU A 135 -26.73 14.06 -30.20
C GLU A 135 -27.46 14.01 -31.55
N HIS A 136 -27.96 12.84 -31.96
CA HIS A 136 -28.78 12.68 -33.16
C HIS A 136 -30.13 13.38 -33.07
N ALA A 137 -30.78 13.41 -31.91
CA ALA A 137 -32.03 14.14 -31.72
C ALA A 137 -31.83 15.66 -31.89
N LEU A 138 -30.71 16.21 -31.41
CA LEU A 138 -30.32 17.59 -31.63
C LEU A 138 -30.03 17.90 -33.11
N GLN A 139 -29.34 16.98 -33.79
CA GLN A 139 -29.09 17.09 -35.23
C GLN A 139 -30.40 17.08 -36.03
N LYS A 140 -31.27 16.10 -35.77
CA LYS A 140 -32.58 15.98 -36.43
C LYS A 140 -33.44 17.22 -36.22
N TYR A 141 -33.49 17.75 -34.99
CA TYR A 141 -34.20 19.00 -34.71
C TYR A 141 -33.70 20.13 -35.61
N LYS A 142 -32.38 20.25 -35.79
CA LYS A 142 -31.77 21.29 -36.62
C LYS A 142 -32.14 21.11 -38.10
N GLU A 143 -32.13 19.88 -38.61
CA GLU A 143 -32.56 19.54 -39.98
C GLU A 143 -34.04 19.90 -40.20
N ASP A 144 -34.91 19.48 -39.28
CA ASP A 144 -36.36 19.71 -39.34
C ASP A 144 -36.74 21.20 -39.16
N ASN A 145 -35.83 22.03 -38.61
CA ASN A 145 -36.09 23.45 -38.29
C ASN A 145 -35.18 24.41 -39.09
N ASN A 146 -34.82 24.07 -40.32
CA ASN A 146 -34.06 24.95 -41.24
C ASN A 146 -32.74 25.45 -40.64
N GLY A 147 -31.99 24.57 -39.97
CA GLY A 147 -30.70 24.91 -39.37
C GLY A 147 -30.79 25.62 -38.02
N LYS A 148 -31.99 25.87 -37.48
CA LYS A 148 -32.15 26.56 -36.19
C LYS A 148 -31.86 25.65 -35.01
N ASN A 149 -31.16 26.20 -34.02
CA ASN A 149 -30.92 25.52 -32.75
C ASN A 149 -32.18 25.52 -31.86
N PRO A 150 -32.29 24.58 -30.91
CA PRO A 150 -33.33 24.63 -29.89
C PRO A 150 -33.27 25.92 -29.07
N GLN A 151 -34.43 26.33 -28.55
CA GLN A 151 -34.50 27.44 -27.59
C GLN A 151 -33.64 27.15 -26.35
N ALA A 152 -33.04 28.19 -25.77
CA ALA A 152 -32.05 28.06 -24.69
C ALA A 152 -32.51 27.18 -23.51
N HIS A 153 -33.76 27.33 -23.05
CA HIS A 153 -34.27 26.53 -21.93
C HIS A 153 -34.41 25.02 -22.27
N LYS A 154 -34.64 24.68 -23.55
CA LYS A 154 -34.68 23.28 -24.01
C LYS A 154 -33.26 22.73 -24.14
N ALA A 155 -32.35 23.52 -24.70
CA ALA A 155 -30.94 23.17 -24.80
C ALA A 155 -30.31 22.91 -23.41
N ALA A 156 -30.64 23.73 -22.40
CA ALA A 156 -30.19 23.52 -21.03
C ALA A 156 -30.68 22.20 -20.44
N LYS A 157 -31.97 21.86 -20.59
CA LYS A 157 -32.53 20.58 -20.13
C LYS A 157 -31.84 19.37 -20.79
N ILE A 158 -31.57 19.45 -22.09
CA ILE A 158 -30.83 18.42 -22.81
C ILE A 158 -29.39 18.32 -22.30
N GLY A 159 -28.75 19.46 -22.05
CA GLY A 159 -27.40 19.51 -21.46
C GLY A 159 -27.32 18.83 -20.10
N TYR A 160 -28.29 19.08 -19.21
CA TYR A 160 -28.34 18.39 -17.90
C TYR A 160 -28.58 16.89 -18.04
N LEU A 161 -29.51 16.48 -18.91
CA LEU A 161 -29.76 15.06 -19.19
C LEU A 161 -28.48 14.36 -19.72
N LEU A 162 -27.76 15.01 -20.62
CA LEU A 162 -26.51 14.50 -21.18
C LEU A 162 -25.42 14.41 -20.10
N GLY A 163 -25.36 15.38 -19.19
CA GLY A 163 -24.47 15.35 -18.02
C GLY A 163 -24.72 14.12 -17.15
N GLU A 164 -25.96 13.87 -16.74
CA GLU A 164 -26.31 12.70 -15.92
C GLU A 164 -25.95 11.37 -16.58
N ILE A 165 -26.12 11.27 -17.89
CA ILE A 165 -25.76 10.07 -18.66
C ILE A 165 -24.24 9.89 -18.69
N ARG A 166 -23.50 10.98 -18.92
CA ARG A 166 -22.04 10.96 -18.96
C ARG A 166 -21.44 10.59 -17.60
N ASP A 167 -22.00 11.08 -16.50
CA ASP A 167 -21.56 10.71 -15.15
C ASP A 167 -21.75 9.22 -14.88
N LYS A 168 -22.89 8.64 -15.29
CA LYS A 168 -23.14 7.19 -15.16
C LYS A 168 -22.17 6.37 -16.03
N HIS A 169 -21.94 6.82 -17.25
CA HIS A 169 -21.02 6.19 -18.19
C HIS A 169 -19.57 6.23 -17.67
N GLU A 170 -19.12 7.36 -17.10
CA GLU A 170 -17.80 7.50 -16.47
C GLU A 170 -17.63 6.54 -15.29
N ASN A 171 -18.62 6.52 -14.38
CA ASN A 171 -18.61 5.60 -13.24
C ASN A 171 -18.52 4.13 -13.66
N ILE A 172 -19.21 3.73 -14.74
CA ILE A 172 -19.12 2.37 -15.27
C ILE A 172 -17.72 2.08 -15.81
N LYS A 173 -17.11 3.00 -16.56
CA LYS A 173 -15.73 2.84 -17.05
C LYS A 173 -14.75 2.68 -15.88
N GLN A 174 -14.88 3.51 -14.86
CA GLN A 174 -14.06 3.39 -13.64
C GLN A 174 -14.19 2.02 -12.97
N CYS A 175 -15.42 1.49 -12.87
CA CYS A 175 -15.66 0.16 -12.34
C CYS A 175 -15.06 -0.96 -13.21
N ILE A 176 -15.09 -0.82 -14.54
CA ILE A 176 -14.45 -1.77 -15.46
C ILE A 176 -12.93 -1.81 -15.23
N ASP A 177 -12.30 -0.65 -15.06
CA ASP A 177 -10.86 -0.57 -14.78
C ASP A 177 -10.50 -1.26 -13.46
N TYR A 178 -11.31 -1.08 -12.41
CA TYR A 178 -11.14 -1.82 -11.14
C TYR A 178 -11.34 -3.32 -11.29
N ILE A 179 -12.35 -3.74 -12.05
CA ILE A 179 -12.56 -5.15 -12.39
C ILE A 179 -11.31 -5.74 -13.06
N GLN A 180 -10.69 -5.00 -13.98
CA GLN A 180 -9.47 -5.45 -14.64
C GLN A 180 -8.33 -5.66 -13.66
N VAL A 181 -8.19 -4.79 -12.64
CA VAL A 181 -7.22 -4.98 -11.55
C VAL A 181 -7.51 -6.26 -10.76
N PHE A 182 -8.79 -6.54 -10.44
CA PHE A 182 -9.16 -7.75 -9.72
C PHE A 182 -8.95 -9.03 -10.56
N GLU A 183 -9.27 -9.01 -11.85
CA GLU A 183 -8.97 -10.12 -12.78
C GLU A 183 -7.46 -10.40 -12.80
N ASN A 184 -6.65 -9.36 -12.99
CA ASN A 184 -5.19 -9.46 -13.02
C ASN A 184 -4.63 -9.96 -11.68
N ALA A 185 -5.20 -9.52 -10.56
CA ALA A 185 -4.77 -9.94 -9.23
C ALA A 185 -4.92 -11.45 -9.04
N ILE A 186 -6.04 -12.02 -9.49
CA ILE A 186 -6.28 -13.47 -9.44
C ILE A 186 -5.39 -14.19 -10.45
N THR A 187 -5.34 -13.73 -11.71
CA THR A 187 -4.59 -14.40 -12.78
C THR A 187 -3.09 -14.44 -12.53
N TYR A 188 -2.53 -13.39 -11.94
CA TYR A 188 -1.09 -13.23 -11.75
C TYR A 188 -0.66 -13.29 -10.27
N ASN A 189 -1.55 -13.73 -9.37
CA ASN A 189 -1.28 -13.91 -7.94
C ASN A 189 -0.65 -12.68 -7.28
N TYR A 190 -1.27 -11.51 -7.42
CA TYR A 190 -0.75 -10.27 -6.83
C TYR A 190 -0.76 -10.34 -5.30
N THR A 191 0.26 -9.72 -4.68
CA THR A 191 0.22 -9.45 -3.23
C THR A 191 -0.80 -8.36 -2.91
N ILE A 192 -1.22 -8.27 -1.65
CA ILE A 192 -2.15 -7.24 -1.18
C ILE A 192 -1.62 -5.83 -1.46
N GLU A 193 -0.31 -5.60 -1.27
CA GLU A 193 0.34 -4.32 -1.55
C GLU A 193 0.25 -3.96 -3.03
N LYS A 194 0.45 -4.93 -3.90
CA LYS A 194 0.36 -4.72 -5.35
C LYS A 194 -1.08 -4.43 -5.77
N ILE A 195 -2.06 -5.12 -5.21
CA ILE A 195 -3.49 -4.83 -5.47
C ILE A 195 -3.82 -3.39 -5.08
N LYS A 196 -3.41 -2.94 -3.89
CA LYS A 196 -3.61 -1.55 -3.44
C LYS A 196 -2.99 -0.55 -4.42
N LEU A 197 -1.75 -0.80 -4.85
CA LEU A 197 -1.04 0.08 -5.79
C LEU A 197 -1.78 0.17 -7.13
N GLU A 198 -2.17 -0.96 -7.71
CA GLU A 198 -2.84 -0.99 -9.01
C GLU A 198 -4.25 -0.38 -8.96
N LEU A 199 -4.99 -0.53 -7.86
CA LEU A 199 -6.28 0.15 -7.67
C LEU A 199 -6.14 1.68 -7.63
N VAL A 200 -5.08 2.20 -6.98
CA VAL A 200 -4.81 3.64 -6.97
C VAL A 200 -4.49 4.15 -8.38
N LYS A 201 -3.69 3.40 -9.16
CA LYS A 201 -3.36 3.75 -10.55
C LYS A 201 -4.56 3.67 -11.49
N ALA A 202 -5.48 2.73 -11.27
CA ALA A 202 -6.67 2.54 -12.08
C ALA A 202 -7.71 3.65 -11.90
N LYS A 203 -7.58 4.51 -10.88
CA LYS A 203 -8.47 5.65 -10.69
C LYS A 203 -8.29 6.65 -11.83
N HIS A 204 -9.40 7.08 -12.43
CA HIS A 204 -9.44 8.10 -13.47
C HIS A 204 -8.81 9.40 -12.95
N THR A 205 -8.01 9.99 -13.83
CA THR A 205 -7.33 11.26 -13.58
C THR A 205 -8.13 12.39 -14.19
N GLU A 206 -7.85 13.62 -13.76
CA GLU A 206 -8.52 14.80 -14.30
C GLU A 206 -8.38 14.87 -15.82
N TYR A 207 -9.52 15.03 -16.50
CA TYR A 207 -9.56 15.10 -17.95
C TYR A 207 -8.78 16.32 -18.46
N GLN A 208 -7.85 16.07 -19.39
CA GLN A 208 -7.12 17.12 -20.09
C GLN A 208 -7.79 17.38 -21.43
N GLY A 209 -8.24 18.63 -21.63
CA GLY A 209 -8.83 19.07 -22.88
C GLY A 209 -7.90 18.88 -24.07
N ARG A 210 -8.42 18.28 -25.14
CA ARG A 210 -7.63 17.93 -26.34
C ARG A 210 -7.79 18.93 -27.49
N THR A 211 -8.79 19.80 -27.40
CA THR A 211 -9.20 20.70 -28.49
C THR A 211 -9.50 22.09 -27.95
N GLU A 212 -9.44 23.09 -28.82
CA GLU A 212 -9.81 24.48 -28.50
C GLU A 212 -11.24 24.61 -27.94
N TYR A 213 -12.15 23.72 -28.36
CA TYR A 213 -13.53 23.69 -27.89
C TYR A 213 -13.64 23.45 -26.38
N TYR A 214 -12.70 22.72 -25.78
CA TYR A 214 -12.66 22.55 -24.32
C TYR A 214 -12.38 23.88 -23.63
N GLN A 215 -11.41 24.65 -24.12
CA GLN A 215 -11.08 25.96 -23.57
C GLN A 215 -12.22 26.97 -23.76
N ILE A 216 -12.86 26.95 -24.93
CA ILE A 216 -14.05 27.77 -25.21
C ILE A 216 -15.16 27.45 -24.20
N ALA A 217 -15.43 26.17 -23.95
CA ALA A 217 -16.44 25.74 -22.98
C ALA A 217 -16.09 26.21 -21.55
N LEU A 218 -14.84 26.07 -21.13
CA LEU A 218 -14.40 26.55 -19.81
C LEU A 218 -14.55 28.07 -19.65
N ASN A 219 -14.30 28.83 -20.71
CA ASN A 219 -14.48 30.29 -20.69
C ASN A 219 -15.96 30.67 -20.60
N ILE A 220 -16.85 29.96 -21.29
CA ILE A 220 -18.32 30.18 -21.21
C ILE A 220 -18.85 29.85 -19.81
N LEU A 221 -18.28 28.85 -19.15
CA LEU A 221 -18.67 28.43 -17.80
C LEU A 221 -18.01 29.26 -16.68
N ASP A 222 -17.22 30.29 -17.01
CA ASP A 222 -16.40 31.08 -16.08
C ASP A 222 -15.43 30.23 -15.23
N CYS A 223 -15.05 29.05 -15.73
CA CYS A 223 -14.18 28.09 -15.04
C CYS A 223 -12.68 28.33 -15.33
N GLY A 224 -12.33 29.16 -16.31
CA GLY A 224 -10.94 29.39 -16.77
C GLY A 224 -10.01 30.13 -15.78
N GLY A 225 -10.53 30.71 -14.70
CA GLY A 225 -9.76 31.55 -13.76
C GLY A 225 -8.94 30.81 -12.70
N LYS A 226 -9.12 29.49 -12.50
CA LYS A 226 -8.49 28.77 -11.37
C LYS A 226 -7.05 28.30 -11.62
N GLN A 227 -6.55 28.38 -12.85
CA GLN A 227 -5.19 27.90 -13.19
C GLN A 227 -4.07 28.94 -12.97
N ASN A 228 -4.39 30.22 -12.75
CA ASN A 228 -3.37 31.29 -12.64
C ASN A 228 -2.96 31.66 -11.20
N ALA A 229 -3.47 30.98 -10.18
CA ALA A 229 -3.20 31.32 -8.77
C ALA A 229 -2.00 30.57 -8.14
N VAL A 230 -1.42 29.57 -8.81
CA VAL A 230 -0.36 28.72 -8.21
C VAL A 230 1.06 29.06 -8.69
N GLN A 231 1.24 30.06 -9.56
CA GLN A 231 2.56 30.48 -10.06
C GLN A 231 3.03 31.86 -9.59
N LYS A 232 2.47 32.38 -8.49
CA LYS A 232 3.03 33.55 -7.79
C LYS A 232 3.11 33.30 -6.29
N MET A 233 4.10 32.51 -5.87
CA MET A 233 4.76 32.60 -4.57
C MET A 233 6.18 32.04 -4.69
#